data_AF-A0A1U7H9R7-F1
#
_entry.id   AF-A0A1U7H9R7-F1
#
_cell.length_a   1.000
_cell.length_b   1.000
_cell.length_c   1.000
_cell.angle_alpha   90.00
_cell.angle_beta   90.00
_cell.angle_gamma   90.00
#
_symmetry.space_group_name_H-M   'P 1'
#
loop_
_entity.id
_entity.type
_entity.pdbx_description
1 polymer ?
#
loop_
_entity_poly.entity_id
_entity_poly.type
_entity_poly.pdbx_seq_one_letter_code
_entity_poly.pdbx_strand_id
1 'polypeptide(L)'
;MSELVAIGFQNKFEADEVMLSLLKLEQEHLVDLEDAVVVTKNSAGKIRIKPYYDLVVAASGMSGNFWGRLLTTLMEGSDPETLAKIGIDKLFIQKIEQTMKPDTSAIFVLVRKAEPDKIVEELGKFKGRILRTSLSKQEAAELEALLF
;
A
#
# COMPACT_ATOMS: atom_id res chain seq x y z
N MET A 1 6.57 3.98 -14.26
CA MET A 1 5.23 3.54 -13.85
C MET A 1 5.43 2.49 -12.78
N SER A 2 4.76 2.67 -11.66
CA SER A 2 4.91 1.84 -10.48
C SER A 2 3.61 1.08 -10.28
N GLU A 3 3.69 -0.13 -9.73
CA GLU A 3 2.51 -0.92 -9.41
C GLU A 3 2.25 -0.80 -7.91
N LEU A 4 1.06 -0.34 -7.55
CA LEU A 4 0.60 -0.31 -6.17
C LEU A 4 -0.08 -1.64 -5.87
N VAL A 5 0.57 -2.43 -5.03
CA VAL A 5 0.04 -3.69 -4.51
C VAL A 5 -0.41 -3.45 -3.08
N ALA A 6 -1.63 -3.84 -2.75
CA ALA A 6 -2.12 -3.84 -1.38
C ALA A 6 -2.66 -5.20 -0.99
N ILE A 7 -2.51 -5.51 0.29
CA ILE A 7 -2.92 -6.79 0.82
C ILE A 7 -3.58 -6.55 2.15
N GLY A 8 -4.81 -7.01 2.28
CA GLY A 8 -5.51 -7.00 3.55
C GLY A 8 -5.47 -8.36 4.23
N PHE A 9 -5.23 -8.34 5.53
CA PHE A 9 -5.09 -9.49 6.42
C PHE A 9 -6.14 -9.42 7.52
N GLN A 10 -6.63 -10.58 7.96
CA GLN A 10 -7.65 -10.62 9.02
C GLN A 10 -7.04 -10.41 10.42
N ASN A 11 -5.72 -10.57 10.55
CA ASN A 11 -5.00 -10.39 11.80
C ASN A 11 -4.16 -9.11 11.76
N LYS A 12 -4.07 -8.39 12.88
CA LYS A 12 -3.30 -7.14 13.02
C LYS A 12 -1.77 -7.30 12.92
N PHE A 13 -1.24 -8.51 13.07
CA PHE A 13 0.20 -8.78 13.07
C PHE A 13 0.74 -9.29 11.72
N GLU A 14 -0.12 -9.86 10.87
CA GLU A 14 0.30 -10.48 9.60
C GLU A 14 0.97 -9.48 8.65
N ALA A 15 0.49 -8.23 8.58
CA ALA A 15 1.11 -7.22 7.72
C ALA A 15 2.55 -6.87 8.15
N ASP A 16 2.85 -6.87 9.45
CA ASP A 16 4.20 -6.64 9.96
C ASP A 16 5.13 -7.81 9.56
N GLU A 17 4.66 -9.07 9.63
CA GLU A 17 5.43 -10.26 9.21
C GLU A 17 5.72 -10.27 7.69
N VAL A 18 4.73 -9.87 6.89
CA VAL A 18 4.86 -9.74 5.45
C VAL A 18 5.86 -8.65 5.10
N MET A 19 5.81 -7.50 5.79
CA MET A 19 6.77 -6.41 5.60
C MET A 19 8.21 -6.89 5.84
N LEU A 20 8.45 -7.62 6.94
CA LEU A 20 9.78 -8.17 7.22
C LEU A 20 10.26 -9.13 6.14
N SER A 21 9.36 -9.93 5.58
CA SER A 21 9.68 -10.86 4.49
C SER A 21 10.02 -10.10 3.19
N LEU A 22 9.28 -9.05 2.86
CA LEU A 22 9.53 -8.19 1.70
C LEU A 22 10.88 -7.46 1.80
N LEU A 23 11.20 -6.90 2.96
CA LEU A 23 12.49 -6.24 3.19
C LEU A 23 13.67 -7.21 3.02
N LYS A 24 13.50 -8.46 3.45
CA LYS A 24 14.52 -9.48 3.25
C LYS A 24 14.72 -9.78 1.77
N LEU A 25 13.63 -9.94 1.02
CA LEU A 25 13.68 -10.16 -0.44
C LEU A 25 14.33 -8.98 -1.17
N GLU A 26 14.06 -7.75 -0.72
CA GLU A 26 14.66 -6.54 -1.26
C GLU A 26 16.18 -6.51 -1.00
N GLN A 27 16.61 -6.85 0.22
CA GLN A 27 18.04 -7.00 0.55
C GLN A 27 18.72 -8.10 -0.27
N GLU A 28 18.00 -9.17 -0.60
CA GLU A 28 18.48 -10.24 -1.47
C GLU A 28 18.42 -9.85 -2.98
N HIS A 29 18.02 -8.60 -3.31
CA HIS A 29 17.81 -8.11 -4.67
C HIS A 29 16.84 -8.97 -5.49
N LEU A 30 15.92 -9.66 -4.81
CA LEU A 30 14.91 -10.53 -5.42
C LEU A 30 13.66 -9.76 -5.83
N VAL A 31 13.43 -8.60 -5.23
CA VAL A 31 12.30 -7.70 -5.50
C VAL A 31 12.79 -6.24 -5.50
N ASP A 32 12.18 -5.40 -6.34
CA ASP A 32 12.48 -3.96 -6.43
C ASP A 32 11.31 -3.16 -5.84
N LEU A 33 11.41 -2.91 -4.53
CA LEU A 33 10.44 -2.13 -3.78
C LEU A 33 10.76 -0.65 -3.95
N GLU A 34 9.80 0.11 -4.48
CA GLU A 34 9.91 1.55 -4.50
C GLU A 34 9.61 2.13 -3.12
N ASP A 35 8.53 1.67 -2.48
CA ASP A 35 8.13 2.14 -1.16
C ASP A 35 7.13 1.16 -0.51
N ALA A 36 6.98 1.16 0.81
CA ALA A 36 6.01 0.32 1.50
C ALA A 36 5.53 0.90 2.83
N VAL A 37 4.25 0.69 3.14
CA VAL A 37 3.61 1.13 4.38
C VAL A 37 2.70 0.06 4.95
N VAL A 38 2.74 -0.12 6.27
CA VAL A 38 1.84 -1.01 6.99
C VAL A 38 0.72 -0.18 7.63
N VAL A 39 -0.50 -0.64 7.49
CA VAL A 39 -1.70 -0.02 8.03
C VAL A 39 -2.39 -1.02 8.93
N THR A 40 -2.67 -0.64 10.17
CA THR A 40 -3.36 -1.50 11.12
C THR A 40 -4.60 -0.78 11.62
N LYS A 41 -5.71 -1.49 11.75
CA LYS A 41 -6.94 -0.95 12.31
C LYS A 41 -7.16 -1.59 13.68
N ASN A 42 -7.13 -0.78 14.73
CA ASN A 42 -7.30 -1.31 16.08
C ASN A 42 -8.77 -1.66 16.37
N SER A 43 -9.03 -2.30 17.51
CA SER A 43 -10.38 -2.66 17.96
C SER A 43 -11.31 -1.46 18.14
N ALA A 44 -10.76 -0.27 18.36
CA ALA A 44 -11.51 0.99 18.46
C ALA A 44 -11.81 1.62 17.08
N GLY A 45 -11.45 0.96 15.98
CA GLY A 45 -11.62 1.47 14.62
C GLY A 45 -10.62 2.53 14.20
N LYS A 46 -9.66 2.89 15.06
CA LYS A 46 -8.60 3.86 14.75
C LYS A 46 -7.53 3.20 13.89
N ILE A 47 -7.22 3.86 12.79
CA ILE A 47 -6.20 3.45 11.83
C ILE A 47 -4.84 3.94 12.31
N ARG A 48 -3.85 3.06 12.28
CA ARG A 48 -2.46 3.32 12.59
C ARG A 48 -1.62 3.00 11.38
N ILE A 49 -0.96 4.02 10.87
CA ILE A 49 -0.04 3.94 9.75
C ILE A 49 1.36 3.80 10.35
N LYS A 50 2.05 2.73 10.00
CA LYS A 50 3.45 2.48 10.31
C LYS A 50 4.25 2.60 9.01
N PRO A 51 4.76 3.79 8.68
CA PRO A 51 5.71 3.94 7.58
C PRO A 51 7.02 3.22 7.95
N TYR A 52 7.60 2.47 7.02
CA TYR A 52 8.90 1.85 7.23
C TYR A 52 9.99 2.81 6.74
N TYR A 53 10.68 3.44 7.71
CA TYR A 53 11.50 4.64 7.49
C TYR A 53 12.69 4.43 6.53
N ASP A 54 13.24 3.22 6.40
CA ASP A 54 14.36 2.95 5.49
C ASP A 54 13.98 3.08 4.00
N LEU A 55 12.72 2.79 3.64
CA LEU A 55 12.22 2.88 2.27
C LEU A 55 11.65 4.27 1.94
N VAL A 56 10.94 4.86 2.91
CA VAL A 56 10.17 6.11 2.75
C VAL A 56 11.07 7.36 2.66
N VAL A 57 12.31 7.31 3.17
CA VAL A 57 13.20 8.49 3.23
C VAL A 57 14.35 8.42 2.23
N ALA A 58 14.74 7.24 1.75
CA ALA A 58 16.02 7.07 1.05
C ALA A 58 15.95 6.83 -0.47
N ALA A 59 14.85 6.33 -1.06
CA ALA A 59 14.90 5.79 -2.44
C ALA A 59 13.77 6.18 -3.42
N SER A 60 12.63 6.69 -2.96
CA SER A 60 11.41 6.68 -3.79
C SER A 60 11.04 8.03 -4.44
N GLY A 61 11.43 9.16 -3.84
CA GLY A 61 10.90 10.47 -4.24
C GLY A 61 9.41 10.66 -3.93
N MET A 62 8.75 9.63 -3.38
CA MET A 62 7.39 9.66 -2.85
C MET A 62 7.50 10.00 -1.36
N SER A 63 6.96 11.15 -0.95
CA SER A 63 7.13 11.60 0.43
C SER A 63 6.26 10.78 1.41
N GLY A 64 6.60 10.75 2.70
CA GLY A 64 5.68 10.23 3.73
C GLY A 64 4.29 10.91 3.70
N ASN A 65 4.20 12.10 3.10
CA ASN A 65 2.94 12.79 2.87
C ASN A 65 2.09 12.11 1.79
N PHE A 66 2.69 11.46 0.77
CA PHE A 66 1.95 10.69 -0.22
C PHE A 66 1.13 9.59 0.46
N TRP A 67 1.77 8.73 1.27
CA TRP A 67 1.08 7.63 1.95
C TRP A 67 0.07 8.12 2.98
N GLY A 68 0.44 9.17 3.74
CA GLY A 68 -0.49 9.80 4.68
C GLY A 68 -1.76 10.26 3.97
N ARG A 69 -1.63 10.93 2.82
CA ARG A 69 -2.76 11.38 2.01
C ARG A 69 -3.52 10.23 1.41
N LEU A 70 -2.84 9.32 0.72
CA LEU A 70 -3.47 8.18 0.07
C LEU A 70 -4.34 7.39 1.04
N LEU A 71 -3.79 7.06 2.21
CA LEU A 71 -4.50 6.29 3.22
C LEU A 71 -5.62 7.09 3.86
N THR A 72 -5.44 8.39 4.08
CA THR A 72 -6.53 9.24 4.57
C THR A 72 -7.67 9.29 3.56
N THR A 73 -7.38 9.58 2.29
CA THR A 73 -8.33 9.59 1.17
C THR A 73 -9.07 8.25 1.00
N LEU A 74 -8.36 7.12 1.12
CA LEU A 74 -8.94 5.78 1.06
C LEU A 74 -9.82 5.44 2.26
N MET A 75 -9.52 5.97 3.43
CA MET A 75 -10.20 5.61 4.68
C MET A 75 -11.32 6.57 5.05
N GLU A 76 -11.22 7.84 4.65
CA GLU A 76 -12.28 8.85 4.78
C GLU A 76 -13.33 8.76 3.67
N GLY A 77 -13.15 7.84 2.71
CA GLY A 77 -14.16 7.54 1.69
C GLY A 77 -14.25 8.64 0.63
N SER A 78 -13.12 8.99 0.01
CA SER A 78 -13.13 9.93 -1.11
C SER A 78 -13.89 9.37 -2.32
N ASP A 79 -14.39 10.27 -3.16
CA ASP A 79 -15.09 9.91 -4.39
C ASP A 79 -14.22 8.93 -5.22
N PRO A 80 -14.77 7.76 -5.60
CA PRO A 80 -14.05 6.79 -6.42
C PRO A 80 -13.54 7.39 -7.73
N GLU A 81 -14.17 8.46 -8.23
CA GLU A 81 -13.73 9.20 -9.41
C GLU A 81 -12.41 9.94 -9.18
N THR A 82 -12.18 10.49 -7.99
CA THR A 82 -10.92 11.17 -7.64
C THR A 82 -9.79 10.15 -7.49
N LEU A 83 -10.07 9.01 -6.89
CA LEU A 83 -9.11 7.92 -6.75
C LEU A 83 -8.82 7.23 -8.10
N ALA A 84 -9.80 7.10 -8.99
CA ALA A 84 -9.59 6.60 -10.34
C ALA A 84 -8.72 7.55 -11.19
N LYS A 85 -8.83 8.88 -10.99
CA LYS A 85 -7.95 9.86 -11.65
C LYS A 85 -6.48 9.71 -11.29
N ILE A 86 -6.20 9.18 -10.11
CA ILE A 86 -4.84 8.89 -9.65
C ILE A 86 -4.45 7.41 -9.86
N GLY A 87 -5.12 6.69 -10.75
CA GLY A 87 -4.76 5.30 -11.08
C GLY A 87 -5.19 4.25 -10.05
N ILE A 88 -6.09 4.58 -9.12
CA ILE A 88 -6.63 3.63 -8.14
C ILE A 88 -8.04 3.18 -8.53
N ASP A 89 -8.17 1.92 -8.88
CA ASP A 89 -9.45 1.34 -9.29
C ASP A 89 -10.52 1.37 -8.19
N LYS A 90 -11.77 1.65 -8.57
CA LYS A 90 -12.93 1.59 -7.65
C LYS A 90 -13.07 0.24 -6.96
N LEU A 91 -12.75 -0.84 -7.67
CA LEU A 91 -12.78 -2.20 -7.14
C LEU A 91 -11.70 -2.41 -6.07
N PHE A 92 -10.54 -1.76 -6.20
CA PHE A 92 -9.47 -1.81 -5.21
C PHE A 92 -9.94 -1.16 -3.90
N ILE A 93 -10.54 0.03 -3.98
CA ILE A 93 -11.06 0.79 -2.83
C ILE A 93 -12.11 -0.03 -2.08
N GLN A 94 -13.13 -0.51 -2.80
CA GLN A 94 -14.20 -1.30 -2.19
C GLN A 94 -13.67 -2.57 -1.50
N LYS A 95 -12.67 -3.22 -2.10
CA LYS A 95 -12.07 -4.42 -1.52
C LYS A 95 -11.23 -4.09 -0.28
N ILE A 96 -10.49 -2.98 -0.28
CA ILE A 96 -9.76 -2.50 0.89
C ILE A 96 -10.74 -2.19 2.03
N GLU A 97 -11.79 -1.40 1.77
CA GLU A 97 -12.80 -1.06 2.77
C GLU A 97 -13.47 -2.31 3.37
N GLN A 98 -13.79 -3.30 2.53
CA GLN A 98 -14.35 -4.58 2.99
C GLN A 98 -13.37 -5.41 3.82
N THR A 99 -12.07 -5.25 3.58
CA THR A 99 -11.02 -6.03 4.25
C THR A 99 -10.54 -5.35 5.52
N MET A 100 -10.57 -4.02 5.60
CA MET A 100 -10.14 -3.20 6.73
C MET A 100 -11.22 -3.09 7.83
N LYS A 101 -11.43 -4.20 8.54
CA LYS A 101 -12.31 -4.30 9.71
C LYS A 101 -11.54 -3.98 11.01
N PRO A 102 -12.22 -3.80 12.16
CA PRO A 102 -11.52 -3.70 13.44
C PRO A 102 -10.64 -4.95 13.68
N ASP A 103 -9.45 -4.75 14.24
CA ASP A 103 -8.41 -5.78 14.49
C ASP A 103 -7.75 -6.40 13.23
N THR A 104 -7.89 -5.78 12.06
CA THR A 104 -7.22 -6.21 10.83
C THR A 104 -5.95 -5.40 10.54
N SER A 105 -5.12 -5.91 9.64
CA SER A 105 -4.00 -5.17 9.07
C SER A 105 -4.01 -5.20 7.55
N ALA A 106 -3.33 -4.25 6.93
CA ALA A 106 -3.07 -4.23 5.52
C ALA A 106 -1.66 -3.70 5.27
N ILE A 107 -1.03 -4.17 4.21
CA ILE A 107 0.23 -3.62 3.72
C ILE A 107 -0.01 -3.04 2.32
N PHE A 108 0.59 -1.90 2.05
CA PHE A 108 0.61 -1.26 0.74
C PHE A 108 2.05 -1.13 0.30
N VAL A 109 2.34 -1.54 -0.93
CA VAL A 109 3.68 -1.66 -1.47
C VAL A 109 3.67 -1.07 -2.88
N LEU A 110 4.58 -0.16 -3.15
CA LEU A 110 4.88 0.34 -4.48
C LEU A 110 6.06 -0.45 -5.03
N VAL A 111 5.86 -1.00 -6.22
CA VAL A 111 6.83 -1.87 -6.88
C VAL A 111 7.24 -1.21 -8.19
N ARG A 112 8.55 -1.16 -8.46
CA ARG A 112 9.01 -0.75 -9.79
C ARG A 112 8.74 -1.89 -10.77
N LYS A 113 8.35 -1.53 -12.00
CA LYS A 113 7.86 -2.43 -13.08
C LYS A 113 8.77 -3.61 -13.47
N ALA A 114 9.89 -3.83 -12.79
CA ALA A 114 10.83 -4.91 -13.06
C ALA A 114 10.27 -6.29 -12.67
N GLU A 115 9.62 -6.48 -11.51
CA GLU A 115 9.27 -7.85 -11.01
C GLU A 115 8.03 -7.95 -10.08
N PRO A 116 6.80 -7.61 -10.54
CA PRO A 116 5.60 -7.73 -9.71
C PRO A 116 5.21 -9.19 -9.40
N ASP A 117 5.58 -10.15 -10.25
CA ASP A 117 5.14 -11.54 -10.11
C ASP A 117 5.77 -12.27 -8.91
N LYS A 118 7.03 -11.99 -8.60
CA LYS A 118 7.70 -12.57 -7.42
C LYS A 118 7.10 -12.07 -6.11
N ILE A 119 6.82 -10.77 -6.05
CA ILE A 119 6.13 -10.18 -4.91
C ILE A 119 4.81 -10.91 -4.75
N VAL A 120 4.02 -11.06 -5.81
CA VAL A 120 2.74 -11.77 -5.74
C VAL A 120 2.86 -13.21 -5.30
N GLU A 121 3.89 -13.92 -5.77
CA GLU A 121 4.15 -15.30 -5.36
C GLU A 121 4.44 -15.39 -3.86
N GLU A 122 5.31 -14.50 -3.35
CA GLU A 122 5.64 -14.40 -1.93
C GLU A 122 4.42 -13.96 -1.11
N LEU A 123 3.67 -12.99 -1.61
CA LEU A 123 2.43 -12.51 -1.02
C LEU A 123 1.33 -13.56 -1.05
N GLY A 124 1.31 -14.43 -2.06
CA GLY A 124 0.38 -15.55 -2.21
C GLY A 124 0.59 -16.66 -1.18
N LYS A 125 1.79 -16.71 -0.56
CA LYS A 125 2.03 -17.58 0.61
C LYS A 125 1.26 -17.11 1.84
N PHE A 126 0.91 -15.83 1.90
CA PHE A 126 0.12 -15.28 2.99
C PHE A 126 -1.38 -15.33 2.66
N LYS A 127 -2.21 -15.55 3.68
CA LYS A 127 -3.68 -15.63 3.54
C LYS A 127 -4.34 -14.24 3.38
N GLY A 128 -3.67 -13.35 2.67
CA GLY A 128 -4.10 -11.98 2.43
C GLY A 128 -4.86 -11.85 1.10
N ARG A 129 -5.76 -10.88 1.02
CA ARG A 129 -6.40 -10.51 -0.24
C ARG A 129 -5.48 -9.59 -1.03
N ILE A 130 -4.85 -10.11 -2.08
CA ILE A 130 -3.97 -9.33 -2.95
C ILE A 130 -4.83 -8.45 -3.88
N LEU A 131 -4.52 -7.17 -3.88
CA LEU A 131 -5.14 -6.12 -4.69
C LEU A 131 -4.02 -5.39 -5.42
N ARG A 132 -4.23 -5.07 -6.70
CA ARG A 132 -3.23 -4.37 -7.50
C ARG A 132 -3.87 -3.26 -8.30
N THR A 133 -3.13 -2.19 -8.50
CA THR A 133 -3.52 -1.06 -9.34
C THR A 133 -2.25 -0.37 -9.86
N SER A 134 -2.32 0.25 -11.02
CA SER A 134 -1.18 0.94 -11.61
C SER A 134 -1.15 2.40 -11.17
N LEU A 135 0.00 2.87 -10.68
CA LEU A 135 0.21 4.26 -10.29
C LEU A 135 1.38 4.86 -11.06
N SER A 136 1.14 5.92 -11.81
CA SER A 136 2.15 6.73 -12.46
C SER A 136 2.69 7.81 -11.52
N LYS A 137 3.90 8.29 -11.81
CA LYS A 137 4.50 9.40 -11.05
C LYS A 137 3.69 10.69 -11.13
N GLN A 138 3.00 10.89 -12.25
CA GLN A 138 2.14 12.05 -12.44
C GLN A 138 0.88 11.96 -11.55
N GLU A 139 0.23 10.79 -11.53
CA GLU A 139 -0.93 10.54 -10.65
C GLU A 139 -0.57 10.66 -9.16
N ALA A 140 0.61 10.19 -8.78
CA ALA A 140 1.13 10.38 -7.43
C ALA A 140 1.33 11.86 -7.07
N ALA A 141 1.92 12.63 -7.98
CA ALA A 141 2.08 14.08 -7.82
C ALA A 141 0.73 14.81 -7.81
N GLU A 142 -0.24 14.38 -8.61
CA GLU A 142 -1.62 14.90 -8.60
C GLU A 142 -2.32 14.62 -7.26
N LEU A 143 -2.13 13.43 -6.67
CA LEU A 143 -2.62 13.15 -5.33
C LEU A 143 -2.03 14.12 -4.29
N GLU A 144 -0.74 14.44 -4.40
CA GLU A 144 -0.09 15.44 -3.54
C GLU A 144 -0.54 16.88 -3.87
N ALA A 145 -0.93 17.17 -5.11
CA ALA A 145 -1.36 18.50 -5.55
C ALA A 145 -2.85 18.79 -5.25
N LEU A 146 -3.71 17.78 -5.12
CA LEU A 146 -5.16 17.91 -4.95
C LEU A 146 -5.64 18.72 -3.71
N LEU A 147 -4.72 19.22 -2.86
CA LEU A 147 -5.02 20.10 -1.73
C LEU A 147 -3.90 21.14 -1.51
N PHE A 148 -3.67 21.99 -2.51
CA PHE A 148 -3.17 23.35 -2.35
C PHE A 148 -4.05 24.32 -3.14
#